data_AF-A0A2G6NPU9-F1
#
_entry.id   AF-A0A2G6NPU9-F1
#
_cell.length_a   1.000
_cell.length_b   1.000
_cell.length_c   1.000
_cell.angle_alpha   90.00
_cell.angle_beta   90.00
_cell.angle_gamma   90.00
#
_symmetry.space_group_name_H-M   'P 1'
#
loop_
_entity.id
_entity.type
_entity.pdbx_description
1 polymer ?
#
loop_
_entity_poly.entity_id
_entity_poly.type
_entity_poly.pdbx_seq_one_letter_code
_entity_poly.pdbx_strand_id
1 'polypeptide(L)' 'MKKIFLSPPHMGKNELKYVKKVFASNYIAPLGEYVQSFERALSKTLQTPNVLATSSGTAAMHLALRVLNIKAGDEVFT' A
#
# COMPACT_ATOMS: atom_id res chain seq x y z
N MET A 1 3.20 -36.02 5.47
CA MET A 1 4.10 -34.87 5.74
C MET A 1 3.27 -33.61 5.91
N LYS A 2 3.61 -32.74 6.87
CA LYS A 2 2.90 -31.47 7.10
C LYS A 2 3.46 -30.40 6.15
N LYS A 3 2.60 -29.66 5.45
CA LYS A 3 3.00 -28.61 4.51
C LYS A 3 3.64 -27.45 5.27
N ILE A 4 4.83 -27.02 4.88
CA ILE A 4 5.53 -25.85 5.43
C ILE A 4 5.34 -24.69 4.45
N PHE A 5 4.72 -23.61 4.90
CA PHE A 5 4.51 -22.41 4.10
C PHE A 5 5.64 -21.41 4.37
N LEU A 6 6.19 -20.79 3.33
CA LEU A 6 7.23 -19.76 3.45
C LEU A 6 6.68 -18.41 3.95
N SER A 7 5.47 -18.05 3.51
CA SER A 7 4.80 -16.81 3.90
C SER A 7 3.28 -16.99 3.84
N PRO A 8 2.67 -17.60 4.88
CA PRO A 8 1.22 -17.68 4.96
C PRO A 8 0.63 -16.28 5.21
N PRO A 9 -0.57 -15.97 4.70
CA PRO A 9 -1.23 -14.70 4.98
C PRO A 9 -1.48 -14.55 6.48
N HIS A 10 -1.25 -13.35 6.99
CA HIS A 10 -1.54 -13.00 8.39
C HIS A 10 -2.85 -12.21 8.46
N MET A 11 -3.89 -12.81 9.03
CA MET A 11 -5.16 -12.14 9.33
C MET A 11 -5.30 -12.02 10.84
N GLY A 12 -5.16 -10.80 11.36
CA GLY A 12 -5.38 -10.47 12.76
C GLY A 12 -6.86 -10.39 13.14
N LYS A 13 -7.15 -9.66 14.22
CA LYS A 13 -8.49 -9.52 14.79
C LYS A 13 -9.35 -8.44 14.12
N ASN A 14 -8.74 -7.49 13.41
CA ASN A 14 -9.41 -6.25 13.01
C ASN A 14 -9.67 -6.16 11.49
N GLU A 15 -9.00 -6.97 10.70
CA GLU A 15 -8.99 -6.94 9.24
C GLU A 15 -10.39 -7.19 8.70
N LEU A 16 -11.05 -8.27 9.13
CA LEU A 16 -12.43 -8.57 8.75
C LEU A 16 -13.41 -7.49 9.23
N LYS A 17 -13.18 -6.90 10.41
CA LYS A 17 -14.02 -5.83 10.95
C LYS A 17 -13.97 -4.59 10.05
N TYR A 18 -12.77 -4.17 9.62
CA TYR A 18 -12.63 -3.01 8.74
C TYR A 18 -13.16 -3.27 7.35
N VAL A 19 -12.94 -4.46 6.78
CA VAL A 19 -13.55 -4.87 5.51
C VAL A 19 -15.07 -4.74 5.59
N LYS A 20 -15.71 -5.33 6.62
CA LYS A 20 -17.17 -5.22 6.82
C LYS A 20 -17.67 -3.78 6.94
N LYS A 21 -16.91 -2.91 7.60
CA LYS A 21 -17.28 -1.49 7.72
C LYS A 21 -17.25 -0.77 6.38
N VAL A 22 -16.26 -1.04 5.52
CA VAL A 22 -16.20 -0.46 4.17
C VAL A 22 -17.38 -0.92 3.31
N PHE A 23 -17.72 -2.21 3.36
CA PHE A 23 -18.90 -2.71 2.65
C PHE A 23 -20.20 -2.09 3.20
N ALA A 24 -20.33 -1.96 4.52
CA ALA A 24 -21.50 -1.36 5.14
C ALA A 24 -21.65 0.14 4.84
N SER A 25 -20.55 0.87 4.63
CA SER A 25 -20.59 2.30 4.27
C SER A 25 -20.94 2.54 2.80
N ASN A 26 -20.99 1.49 1.97
CA ASN A 26 -21.18 1.57 0.52
C ASN A 26 -20.20 2.52 -0.20
N TYR A 27 -19.08 2.85 0.45
CA TYR A 27 -18.06 3.73 -0.06
C TYR A 27 -16.80 2.92 -0.33
N ILE A 28 -16.83 2.21 -1.45
CA ILE A 28 -15.74 1.32 -1.90
C ILE A 28 -14.79 2.08 -2.84
N ALA A 29 -15.33 3.01 -3.63
CA ALA A 29 -14.60 3.87 -4.56
C ALA A 29 -15.37 5.19 -4.76
N PRO A 30 -14.67 6.31 -5.09
CA PRO A 30 -13.22 6.46 -5.24
C PRO A 30 -12.48 6.43 -3.88
N LEU A 31 -11.16 6.65 -3.86
CA LEU A 31 -10.29 6.59 -2.66
C LEU A 31 -10.99 7.09 -1.38
N GLY A 32 -10.98 6.29 -0.31
CA GLY A 32 -11.75 6.56 0.90
C GLY A 32 -10.96 6.77 2.18
N GLU A 33 -11.69 7.05 3.26
CA GLU A 33 -11.15 7.39 4.59
C GLU A 33 -10.11 6.38 5.09
N TYR A 34 -10.32 5.09 4.83
CA TYR A 34 -9.41 4.03 5.27
C TYR A 34 -8.03 4.12 4.62
N VAL A 35 -7.95 4.52 3.34
CA VAL A 35 -6.66 4.71 2.66
C VAL A 35 -5.95 5.94 3.20
N GLN A 36 -6.66 7.06 3.35
CA GLN A 36 -6.08 8.28 3.94
C GLN A 36 -5.60 8.05 5.38
N SER A 37 -6.36 7.30 6.17
CA SER A 37 -5.97 6.94 7.54
C SER A 37 -4.75 6.02 7.57
N PHE A 38 -4.65 5.09 6.62
CA PHE A 38 -3.47 4.26 6.44
C PHE A 38 -2.23 5.09 6.07
N GLU A 39 -2.35 6.00 5.10
CA GLU A 39 -1.27 6.91 4.70
C GLU A 39 -0.82 7.81 5.85
N ARG A 40 -1.75 8.39 6.62
CA ARG A 40 -1.44 9.19 7.81
C ARG A 40 -0.74 8.38 8.90
N ALA A 41 -1.18 7.14 9.14
CA ALA A 41 -0.56 6.26 10.12
C ALA A 41 0.87 5.88 9.68
N LEU A 42 1.06 5.53 8.41
CA LEU A 42 2.38 5.24 7.85
C LEU A 42 3.30 6.45 7.88
N SER A 43 2.81 7.65 7.54
CA SER A 43 3.59 8.89 7.60
C SER A 43 4.17 9.12 8.99
N LYS A 44 3.36 8.90 10.05
CA LYS A 44 3.83 8.98 11.44
C LYS A 44 4.86 7.91 11.77
N THR A 45 4.61 6.66 11.38
CA THR A 45 5.52 5.53 11.66
C THR A 45 6.87 5.69 10.95
N LEU A 46 6.86 6.12 9.70
CA LEU A 46 8.05 6.31 8.86
C LEU A 46 8.72 7.67 9.07
N GLN A 47 8.12 8.56 9.86
CA GLN A 47 8.61 9.92 10.11
C GLN A 47 8.87 10.70 8.82
N THR A 48 7.98 10.54 7.82
CA THR A 48 8.05 11.21 6.53
C THR A 48 6.78 12.05 6.31
N PRO A 49 6.88 13.27 5.76
CA PRO A 49 5.72 14.14 5.59
C PRO A 49 4.73 13.63 4.54
N ASN A 50 5.18 12.82 3.57
CA ASN A 50 4.37 12.39 2.43
C ASN A 50 4.39 10.87 2.28
N VAL A 51 3.21 10.26 2.20
CA VAL A 51 2.99 8.84 1.91
C VAL A 51 1.85 8.73 0.91
N LEU A 52 2.02 7.86 -0.09
CA LEU A 52 0.99 7.55 -1.07
C LEU A 52 0.85 6.03 -1.17
N ALA A 53 -0.36 5.52 -0.91
CA ALA A 53 -0.69 4.12 -1.14
C ALA A 53 -0.96 3.87 -2.62
N THR A 54 -0.36 2.82 -3.18
CA THR A 54 -0.60 2.38 -4.57
C THR A 54 -1.14 0.95 -4.59
N SER A 55 -1.56 0.48 -5.77
CA SER A 55 -2.08 -0.87 -5.92
C SER A 55 -1.04 -1.98 -5.71
N SER A 56 0.25 -1.68 -5.84
CA SER A 56 1.34 -2.63 -5.64
C SER A 56 2.70 -1.93 -5.50
N GLY A 57 3.71 -2.67 -5.00
CA GLY A 57 5.10 -2.19 -4.96
C GLY A 57 5.65 -1.85 -6.36
N THR A 58 5.27 -2.62 -7.39
CA THR A 58 5.65 -2.32 -8.79
C THR A 58 5.06 -1.00 -9.26
N ALA A 59 3.79 -0.72 -8.94
CA ALA A 59 3.16 0.56 -9.28
C ALA A 59 3.82 1.74 -8.54
N ALA A 60 4.20 1.55 -7.27
CA ALA A 60 4.95 2.55 -6.52
C ALA A 60 6.31 2.84 -7.17
N MET A 61 7.07 1.79 -7.54
CA MET A 61 8.38 1.95 -8.19
C MET A 61 8.26 2.62 -9.57
N HIS A 62 7.27 2.20 -10.37
CA HIS A 62 6.99 2.82 -11.67
C HIS A 62 6.70 4.32 -11.51
N LEU A 63 5.85 4.69 -10.55
CA LEU A 63 5.52 6.09 -10.29
C LEU A 63 6.74 6.88 -9.80
N ALA A 64 7.57 6.30 -8.93
CA ALA A 64 8.79 6.93 -8.44
C ALA A 64 9.75 7.29 -9.59
N LEU A 65 10.01 6.35 -10.51
CA LEU A 65 10.86 6.60 -11.68
C LEU A 65 10.28 7.68 -12.60
N ARG A 66 8.95 7.69 -12.77
CA ARG A 66 8.24 8.72 -13.55
C ARG A 66 8.35 10.10 -12.93
N VAL A 67 8.21 10.20 -11.61
CA VAL A 67 8.34 11.46 -10.85
C VAL A 67 9.78 11.98 -10.89
N LEU A 68 10.77 11.09 -10.78
CA LEU A 68 12.19 11.40 -10.96
C LEU A 68 12.58 11.72 -12.42
N ASN A 69 11.63 11.60 -13.36
CA ASN A 69 11.80 11.87 -14.77
C ASN A 69 12.90 11.04 -15.45
N ILE A 70 13.16 9.82 -14.95
CA ILE A 70 14.11 8.86 -15.55
C ILE A 70 13.67 8.51 -16.98
N LYS A 71 14.63 8.46 -17.91
CA LYS A 71 14.46 8.20 -19.34
C LYS A 71 15.26 6.99 -19.80
N ALA A 72 14.93 6.53 -21.00
CA ALA A 72 15.73 5.53 -21.68
C ALA A 72 17.14 6.08 -21.92
N GLY A 73 18.16 5.30 -21.55
CA GLY A 73 19.56 5.70 -21.64
C GLY A 73 20.15 6.25 -20.33
N ASP A 74 19.32 6.57 -19.33
CA ASP A 74 19.81 6.97 -18.01
C ASP A 74 20.41 5.76 -17.27
N GLU A 75 21.57 5.97 -16.65
CA GLU A 75 22.21 4.98 -15.81
C GLU A 75 21.62 5.02 -14.39
N VAL A 76 21.22 3.86 -13.88
CA VAL A 76 20.64 3.70 -12.54
C VAL A 76 21.40 2.59 -11.80
N PHE A 77 22.05 2.94 -10.69
CA PHE A 77 22.66 1.97 -9.80
C PHE A 77 21.60 1.36 -8.88
N THR A 78 21.66 0.04 -8.68
CA THR A 78 20.76 -0.71 -7.81
C THR A 78 21.51 -1.58 -6.82
#